data_AF-A0A356T3G3-F1
#
_entry.id   AF-A0A356T3G3-F1
#
_cell.length_a   1.000
_cell.length_b   1.000
_cell.length_c   1.000
_cell.angle_alpha   90.00
_cell.angle_beta   90.00
_cell.angle_gamma   90.00
#
_symmetry.space_group_name_H-M   'P 1'
#
loop_
_entity.id
_entity.type
_entity.pdbx_description
1 polymer ?
#
loop_
_entity_poly.entity_id
_entity_poly.type
_entity_poly.pdbx_seq_one_letter_code
_entity_poly.pdbx_strand_id
1 'polypeptide(L)'
;MDDRERDRLQLAAAWSRVVLGGVALVLMPLVYPGLGAYRWVFGVYVGLSLLGQLFIWKGIGGMPRAVLGGVVDMAVLTFLVHRIGSTATMMVSVYFFAAILNTLVVGRRVGVSLALCGAALYSMVVVAEANGWIPYGPDSPSFAGNAPSRVEAAVTTGLLSTLLVLSAAVVGLLVSRIRTREAELLAANTKLEELSLRDPLTQLFNRRHLMARLEDELARVRRGA
;
A
#
# COMPACT_ATOMS: atom_id res chain seq x y z
N MET A 1 -4.63 17.49 -4.34
CA MET A 1 -3.61 16.47 -4.65
C MET A 1 -3.43 16.50 -6.14
N ASP A 2 -2.28 16.96 -6.61
CA ASP A 2 -1.95 16.91 -8.03
C ASP A 2 -1.97 15.43 -8.47
N ASP A 3 -2.55 15.10 -9.62
CA ASP A 3 -2.70 13.71 -10.08
C ASP A 3 -1.35 12.98 -10.11
N ARG A 4 -0.26 13.75 -10.34
CA ARG A 4 1.12 13.29 -10.30
C ARG A 4 1.56 12.70 -8.96
N GLU A 5 1.08 13.24 -7.84
CA GLU A 5 1.48 12.80 -6.50
C GLU A 5 0.73 11.52 -6.10
N ARG A 6 -0.53 11.39 -6.54
CA ARG A 6 -1.29 10.14 -6.45
C ARG A 6 -0.64 9.02 -7.24
N ASP A 7 -0.22 9.33 -8.45
CA ASP A 7 0.46 8.38 -9.33
C ASP A 7 1.80 7.97 -8.76
N ARG A 8 2.57 8.89 -8.15
CA ARG A 8 3.83 8.55 -7.45
C ARG A 8 3.62 7.57 -6.29
N LEU A 9 2.60 7.78 -5.45
CA LEU A 9 2.32 6.85 -4.35
C LEU A 9 1.86 5.48 -4.86
N GLN A 10 1.05 5.44 -5.92
CA GLN A 10 0.63 4.19 -6.56
C GLN A 10 1.82 3.45 -7.20
N LEU A 11 2.71 4.19 -7.89
CA LEU A 11 3.93 3.67 -8.48
C LEU A 11 4.88 3.13 -7.41
N ALA A 12 5.10 3.87 -6.32
CA ALA A 12 5.98 3.44 -5.23
C ALA A 12 5.46 2.17 -4.56
N ALA A 13 4.16 2.09 -4.30
CA ALA A 13 3.56 0.90 -3.71
C ALA A 13 3.60 -0.31 -4.66
N ALA A 14 3.31 -0.11 -5.96
CA ALA A 14 3.42 -1.20 -6.92
C ALA A 14 4.88 -1.67 -7.11
N TRP A 15 5.86 -0.75 -7.09
CA TRP A 15 7.28 -1.11 -7.06
C TRP A 15 7.66 -1.90 -5.80
N SER A 16 7.13 -1.52 -4.63
CA SER A 16 7.40 -2.27 -3.41
C SER A 16 6.91 -3.72 -3.47
N ARG A 17 5.77 -3.99 -4.15
CA ARG A 17 5.31 -5.37 -4.40
C ARG A 17 6.23 -6.15 -5.33
N VAL A 18 6.70 -5.52 -6.42
CA VAL A 18 7.66 -6.15 -7.34
C VAL A 18 8.96 -6.49 -6.61
N VAL A 19 9.47 -5.56 -5.80
CA VAL A 19 10.68 -5.77 -5.00
C VAL A 19 10.47 -6.88 -3.98
N LEU A 20 9.37 -6.85 -3.21
CA LEU A 20 9.03 -7.91 -2.25
C LEU A 20 8.88 -9.27 -2.92
N GLY A 21 8.18 -9.33 -4.06
CA GLY A 21 7.99 -10.56 -4.82
C GLY A 21 9.31 -11.10 -5.34
N GLY A 22 10.19 -10.23 -5.86
CA GLY A 22 11.52 -10.62 -6.34
C GLY A 22 12.43 -11.10 -5.21
N VAL A 23 12.42 -10.39 -4.08
CA VAL A 23 13.12 -10.80 -2.85
C VAL A 23 12.58 -12.14 -2.36
N ALA A 24 11.27 -12.34 -2.32
CA ALA A 24 10.67 -13.60 -1.92
C ALA A 24 11.03 -14.74 -2.89
N LEU A 25 11.01 -14.51 -4.20
CA LEU A 25 11.37 -15.49 -5.23
C LEU A 25 12.82 -16.00 -5.10
N VAL A 26 13.73 -15.14 -4.63
CA VAL A 26 15.16 -15.46 -4.50
C VAL A 26 15.50 -15.93 -3.09
N LEU A 27 15.17 -15.15 -2.05
CA LEU A 27 15.55 -15.41 -0.67
C LEU A 27 14.70 -16.49 0.00
N MET A 28 13.39 -16.58 -0.27
CA MET A 28 12.55 -17.56 0.45
C MET A 28 12.99 -19.01 0.17
N PRO A 29 13.30 -19.43 -1.07
CA PRO A 29 13.83 -20.77 -1.33
C PRO A 29 15.22 -21.02 -0.73
N LEU A 30 16.02 -19.97 -0.51
CA LEU A 30 17.34 -20.08 0.14
C LEU A 30 17.20 -20.29 1.64
N VAL A 31 16.26 -19.59 2.28
CA VAL A 31 16.01 -19.69 3.73
C VAL A 31 15.15 -20.91 4.06
N TYR A 32 14.20 -21.24 3.18
CA TYR A 32 13.23 -22.33 3.33
C TYR A 32 13.30 -23.24 2.08
N PRO A 33 14.17 -24.25 2.09
CA PRO A 33 14.39 -25.12 0.91
C PRO A 33 13.12 -25.82 0.41
N GLY A 34 12.17 -26.14 1.31
CA GLY A 34 10.87 -26.72 0.96
C GLY A 34 10.02 -25.83 0.05
N LEU A 35 10.21 -24.50 0.10
CA LEU A 35 9.55 -23.56 -0.79
C LEU A 35 10.12 -23.56 -2.22
N GLY A 36 11.21 -24.27 -2.46
CA GLY A 36 11.80 -24.43 -3.79
C GLY A 36 10.82 -25.00 -4.82
N ALA A 37 9.93 -25.90 -4.40
CA ALA A 37 8.88 -26.46 -5.26
C ALA A 37 7.82 -25.43 -5.68
N TYR A 38 7.66 -24.35 -4.90
CA TYR A 38 6.65 -23.32 -5.11
C TYR A 38 7.23 -22.01 -5.67
N ARG A 39 8.46 -22.02 -6.19
CA ARG A 39 9.08 -20.86 -6.85
C ARG A 39 8.20 -20.25 -7.94
N TRP A 40 7.45 -21.08 -8.65
CA TRP A 40 6.51 -20.63 -9.67
C TRP A 40 5.39 -19.74 -9.11
N VAL A 41 4.94 -19.94 -7.86
CA VAL A 41 3.91 -19.09 -7.22
C VAL A 41 4.44 -17.67 -7.06
N PHE A 42 5.68 -17.53 -6.59
CA PHE A 42 6.34 -16.22 -6.49
C PHE A 42 6.62 -15.62 -7.87
N GLY A 43 6.95 -16.45 -8.86
CA GLY A 43 7.11 -16.00 -10.25
C GLY A 43 5.82 -15.43 -10.82
N VAL A 44 4.69 -16.11 -10.61
CA VAL A 44 3.34 -15.62 -10.97
C VAL A 44 3.01 -14.33 -10.22
N TYR A 45 3.31 -14.25 -8.92
CA TYR A 45 3.09 -13.04 -8.13
C TYR A 45 3.88 -11.84 -8.65
N VAL A 46 5.16 -12.02 -8.97
CA VAL A 46 6.01 -10.98 -9.59
C VAL A 46 5.45 -10.59 -10.96
N GLY A 47 5.06 -11.57 -11.79
CA GLY A 47 4.43 -11.33 -13.08
C GLY A 47 3.15 -10.49 -12.97
N LEU A 48 2.24 -10.85 -12.06
CA LEU A 48 1.02 -10.08 -11.78
C LEU A 48 1.33 -8.68 -11.26
N SER A 49 2.36 -8.53 -10.43
CA SER A 49 2.80 -7.23 -9.93
C SER A 49 3.36 -6.35 -11.05
N LEU A 50 4.14 -6.92 -11.98
CA LEU A 50 4.64 -6.22 -13.17
C LEU A 50 3.51 -5.85 -14.13
N LEU A 51 2.51 -6.72 -14.34
CA LEU A 51 1.32 -6.38 -15.12
C LEU A 51 0.53 -5.24 -14.47
N GLY A 52 0.37 -5.27 -13.15
CA GLY A 52 -0.21 -4.17 -12.39
C GLY A 52 0.56 -2.85 -12.57
N GLN A 53 1.89 -2.92 -12.57
CA GLN A 53 2.78 -1.78 -12.85
C GLN A 53 2.60 -1.24 -14.26
N LEU A 54 2.51 -2.10 -15.27
CA LEU A 54 2.25 -1.71 -16.66
C LEU A 54 0.88 -1.05 -16.82
N PHE A 55 -0.14 -1.53 -16.09
CA PHE A 55 -1.46 -0.91 -16.08
C PHE A 55 -1.47 0.47 -15.41
N ILE A 56 -0.64 0.70 -14.38
CA ILE A 56 -0.42 2.05 -13.83
C ILE A 56 0.15 2.97 -14.91
N TRP A 57 1.19 2.51 -15.60
CA TRP A 57 1.85 3.32 -16.61
C TRP A 57 0.95 3.66 -17.80
N LYS A 58 0.06 2.74 -18.18
CA LYS A 58 -0.96 2.98 -19.21
C LYS A 58 -2.21 3.73 -18.71
N GLY A 59 -2.30 4.07 -17.42
CA GLY A 59 -3.46 4.74 -16.84
C GLY A 59 -4.74 3.88 -16.79
N ILE A 60 -4.62 2.55 -16.81
CA ILE A 60 -5.74 1.61 -16.91
C ILE A 60 -6.08 1.04 -15.52
N GLY A 61 -7.38 1.02 -15.17
CA GLY A 61 -7.92 0.17 -14.09
C GLY A 61 -8.09 0.80 -12.70
N GLY A 62 -7.66 2.06 -12.48
CA GLY A 62 -8.02 2.87 -11.30
C GLY A 62 -8.01 2.15 -9.94
N MET A 63 -9.07 2.35 -9.14
CA MET A 63 -9.22 1.75 -7.81
C MET A 63 -9.41 0.21 -7.83
N PRO A 64 -10.22 -0.39 -8.72
CA PRO A 64 -10.38 -1.85 -8.79
C PRO A 64 -9.06 -2.62 -8.94
N ARG A 65 -8.14 -2.12 -9.77
CA ARG A 65 -6.80 -2.72 -9.92
C ARG A 65 -6.04 -2.76 -8.59
N ALA A 66 -6.10 -1.69 -7.81
CA ALA A 66 -5.40 -1.61 -6.53
C ALA A 66 -6.00 -2.57 -5.50
N VAL A 67 -7.32 -2.75 -5.51
CA VAL A 67 -8.03 -3.75 -4.70
C VAL A 67 -7.62 -5.16 -5.10
N LEU A 68 -7.63 -5.49 -6.40
CA LEU A 68 -7.20 -6.78 -6.90
C LEU A 68 -5.76 -7.12 -6.47
N GLY A 69 -4.85 -6.14 -6.54
CA GLY A 69 -3.50 -6.31 -6.03
C GLY A 69 -3.46 -6.67 -4.54
N GLY A 70 -4.27 -5.99 -3.71
CA GLY A 70 -4.35 -6.29 -2.28
C GLY A 70 -4.95 -7.67 -1.98
N VAL A 71 -5.91 -8.13 -2.79
CA VAL A 71 -6.46 -9.50 -2.68
C VAL A 71 -5.41 -10.55 -3.03
N VAL A 72 -4.64 -10.32 -4.10
CA VAL A 72 -3.53 -11.19 -4.50
C VAL A 72 -2.46 -11.26 -3.42
N ASP A 73 -2.07 -10.10 -2.85
CA ASP A 73 -1.13 -10.04 -1.72
C ASP A 73 -1.63 -10.91 -0.57
N MET A 74 -2.91 -10.81 -0.22
CA MET A 74 -3.50 -11.57 0.88
C MET A 74 -3.50 -13.07 0.61
N ALA A 75 -3.81 -13.50 -0.61
CA ALA A 75 -3.80 -14.90 -0.99
C ALA A 75 -2.39 -15.50 -0.91
N VAL A 76 -1.39 -14.79 -1.44
CA VAL A 76 0.02 -15.23 -1.39
C VAL A 76 0.52 -15.29 0.04
N LEU A 77 0.20 -14.29 0.87
CA LEU A 77 0.60 -14.27 2.27
C LEU A 77 -0.07 -15.39 3.09
N THR A 78 -1.34 -15.68 2.82
CA THR A 78 -2.07 -16.76 3.49
C THR A 78 -1.48 -18.13 3.12
N PHE A 79 -1.18 -18.32 1.83
CA PHE A 79 -0.46 -19.50 1.37
C PHE A 79 0.90 -19.64 2.08
N LEU A 80 1.66 -18.55 2.15
CA LEU A 80 3.00 -18.56 2.74
C LEU A 80 2.97 -18.85 4.25
N VAL A 81 2.03 -18.24 4.97
CA VAL A 81 1.81 -18.51 6.40
C VAL A 81 1.49 -19.97 6.65
N HIS A 82 0.60 -20.58 5.85
CA HIS A 82 0.28 -21.99 6.00
C HIS A 82 1.50 -22.89 5.75
N ARG A 83 2.35 -22.55 4.77
CA ARG A 83 3.52 -23.38 4.41
C ARG A 83 4.67 -23.30 5.39
N ILE A 84 4.97 -22.10 5.88
CA ILE A 84 6.15 -21.85 6.74
C ILE A 84 5.78 -21.92 8.24
N GLY A 85 4.49 -21.77 8.58
CA GLY A 85 4.02 -21.69 9.96
C GLY A 85 3.73 -20.25 10.39
N SER A 86 2.66 -20.09 11.17
CA SER A 86 2.04 -18.79 11.46
C SER A 86 2.69 -18.00 12.58
N THR A 87 2.83 -18.57 13.77
CA THR A 87 3.17 -17.83 15.00
C THR A 87 4.67 -17.77 15.29
N ALA A 88 5.43 -18.77 14.86
CA ALA A 88 6.86 -18.88 15.15
C ALA A 88 7.78 -18.17 14.13
N THR A 89 7.22 -17.56 13.09
CA THR A 89 7.98 -17.03 11.96
C THR A 89 7.79 -15.53 11.79
N MET A 90 8.72 -14.88 11.09
CA MET A 90 8.68 -13.45 10.79
C MET A 90 7.54 -13.06 9.80
N MET A 91 6.70 -14.02 9.42
CA MET A 91 5.62 -13.84 8.44
C MET A 91 4.55 -12.85 8.88
N VAL A 92 4.33 -12.73 10.19
CA VAL A 92 3.44 -11.75 10.79
C VAL A 92 3.83 -10.33 10.36
N SER A 93 5.12 -9.99 10.37
CA SER A 93 5.60 -8.66 9.96
C SER A 93 5.25 -8.33 8.51
N VAL A 94 5.23 -9.34 7.63
CA VAL A 94 4.88 -9.17 6.22
C VAL A 94 3.39 -8.86 6.05
N TYR A 95 2.51 -9.46 6.86
CA TYR A 95 1.09 -9.13 6.92
C TYR A 95 0.85 -7.66 7.31
N PHE A 96 1.54 -7.17 8.33
CA PHE A 96 1.46 -5.76 8.72
C PHE A 96 1.91 -4.84 7.59
N PHE A 97 3.06 -5.16 6.98
CA PHE A 97 3.60 -4.35 5.90
C PHE A 97 2.63 -4.27 4.71
N ALA A 98 2.08 -5.42 4.29
CA ALA A 98 1.10 -5.48 3.21
C ALA A 98 -0.19 -4.71 3.55
N ALA A 99 -0.70 -4.81 4.79
CA ALA A 99 -1.88 -4.08 5.23
C ALA A 99 -1.67 -2.55 5.19
N ILE A 100 -0.49 -2.07 5.61
CA ILE A 100 -0.11 -0.66 5.58
C ILE A 100 -0.04 -0.15 4.15
N LEU A 101 0.68 -0.87 3.26
CA LEU A 101 0.80 -0.48 1.85
C LEU A 101 -0.55 -0.46 1.14
N ASN A 102 -1.37 -1.48 1.33
CA ASN A 102 -2.71 -1.54 0.75
C ASN A 102 -3.57 -0.36 1.22
N THR A 103 -3.45 0.02 2.48
CA THR A 103 -4.17 1.19 3.02
C THR A 103 -3.68 2.51 2.45
N LEU A 104 -2.37 2.67 2.26
CA LEU A 104 -1.77 3.88 1.66
C LEU A 104 -2.32 4.12 0.25
N VAL A 105 -2.43 3.05 -0.54
CA VAL A 105 -2.82 3.09 -1.96
C VAL A 105 -4.32 3.26 -2.13
N VAL A 106 -5.11 2.38 -1.52
CA VAL A 106 -6.57 2.31 -1.77
C VAL A 106 -7.34 3.25 -0.85
N GLY A 107 -6.69 3.77 0.20
CA GLY A 107 -7.26 4.68 1.18
C GLY A 107 -7.93 3.96 2.34
N ARG A 108 -8.39 4.75 3.32
CA ARG A 108 -8.83 4.26 4.63
C ARG A 108 -9.92 3.18 4.58
N ARG A 109 -11.02 3.42 3.86
CA ARG A 109 -12.18 2.52 3.88
C ARG A 109 -11.83 1.14 3.36
N VAL A 110 -11.29 1.08 2.14
CA VAL A 110 -10.95 -0.18 1.49
C VAL A 110 -9.73 -0.83 2.12
N GLY A 111 -8.74 -0.05 2.57
CA GLY A 111 -7.58 -0.55 3.30
C GLY A 111 -7.96 -1.27 4.60
N VAL A 112 -8.86 -0.68 5.40
CA VAL A 112 -9.36 -1.33 6.63
C VAL A 112 -10.18 -2.58 6.30
N SER A 113 -11.00 -2.57 5.24
CA SER A 113 -11.72 -3.78 4.81
C SER A 113 -10.78 -4.91 4.39
N LEU A 114 -9.72 -4.59 3.64
CA LEU A 114 -8.68 -5.56 3.26
C LEU A 114 -7.93 -6.07 4.50
N ALA A 115 -7.62 -5.19 5.47
CA ALA A 115 -6.98 -5.59 6.72
C ALA A 115 -7.87 -6.53 7.56
N LEU A 116 -9.17 -6.25 7.65
CA LEU A 116 -10.15 -7.14 8.31
C LEU A 116 -10.22 -8.50 7.61
N CYS A 117 -10.26 -8.50 6.28
CA CYS A 117 -10.24 -9.75 5.49
C CYS A 117 -8.96 -10.54 5.74
N GLY A 118 -7.81 -9.86 5.79
CA GLY A 118 -6.52 -10.49 6.09
C GLY A 118 -6.41 -11.04 7.50
N ALA A 119 -6.89 -10.29 8.48
CA ALA A 119 -6.99 -10.74 9.86
C ALA A 119 -7.86 -11.99 9.97
N ALA A 120 -9.00 -12.02 9.27
CA ALA A 120 -9.89 -13.19 9.24
C ALA A 120 -9.21 -14.41 8.59
N LEU A 121 -8.53 -14.23 7.46
CA LEU A 121 -7.80 -15.31 6.78
C LEU A 121 -6.67 -15.86 7.65
N TYR A 122 -5.88 -14.98 8.27
CA TYR A 122 -4.83 -15.38 9.21
C TYR A 122 -5.42 -16.14 10.40
N SER A 123 -6.46 -15.59 11.04
CA SER A 123 -7.17 -16.22 12.15
C SER A 123 -7.67 -17.63 11.78
N MET A 124 -8.22 -17.77 10.58
CA MET A 124 -8.72 -19.05 10.09
C MET A 124 -7.61 -20.08 9.96
N VAL A 125 -6.45 -19.69 9.40
CA VAL A 125 -5.29 -20.60 9.28
C VAL A 125 -4.78 -21.01 10.66
N VAL A 126 -4.57 -20.06 11.57
CA VAL A 126 -4.05 -20.36 12.92
C VAL A 126 -5.00 -21.27 13.71
N VAL A 127 -6.31 -21.00 13.66
CA VAL A 127 -7.31 -21.83 14.34
C VAL A 127 -7.40 -23.22 13.71
N ALA A 128 -7.30 -23.32 12.38
CA ALA A 128 -7.28 -24.61 11.71
C ALA A 128 -6.01 -25.44 12.04
N GLU A 129 -4.84 -24.79 12.13
CA GLU A 129 -3.58 -25.40 12.57
C GLU A 129 -3.69 -25.89 14.04
N ALA A 130 -4.22 -25.06 14.94
CA ALA A 130 -4.35 -25.39 16.36
C ALA A 130 -5.38 -26.51 16.66
N ASN A 131 -6.36 -26.69 15.77
CA ASN A 131 -7.32 -27.79 15.84
C ASN A 131 -6.85 -29.06 15.11
N GLY A 132 -5.71 -29.01 14.41
CA GLY A 132 -5.19 -30.12 13.63
C GLY A 132 -5.99 -30.43 12.36
N TRP A 133 -6.78 -29.48 11.86
CA TRP A 133 -7.52 -29.65 10.58
C TRP A 133 -6.59 -29.58 9.38
N ILE A 134 -5.50 -28.84 9.50
CA ILE A 134 -4.46 -28.70 8.49
C ILE A 134 -3.08 -28.91 9.14
N PRO A 135 -2.10 -29.46 8.40
CA PRO A 135 -0.75 -29.63 8.92
C PRO A 135 -0.11 -28.26 9.17
N TYR A 136 0.51 -28.11 10.34
CA TYR A 136 1.29 -26.92 10.67
C TYR A 136 2.61 -26.92 9.91
N GLY A 137 2.85 -25.85 9.13
CA GLY A 137 4.15 -25.57 8.53
C GLY A 137 4.81 -26.77 7.85
N PRO A 138 4.19 -27.40 6.83
CA PRO A 138 4.73 -28.60 6.18
C PRO A 138 6.13 -28.38 5.59
N ASP A 139 6.45 -27.13 5.23
CA ASP A 139 7.74 -26.72 4.69
C ASP A 139 8.56 -25.88 5.71
N SER A 140 8.19 -25.94 6.99
CA SER A 140 8.81 -25.16 8.05
C SER A 140 10.16 -25.74 8.49
N PRO A 141 11.16 -24.89 8.84
CA PRO A 141 12.45 -25.35 9.34
C PRO A 141 12.34 -25.94 10.74
N SER A 142 13.35 -26.70 11.16
CA SER A 142 13.42 -27.31 12.50
C SER A 142 13.33 -26.32 13.67
N PHE A 143 13.59 -25.03 13.44
CA PHE A 143 13.46 -23.98 14.44
C PHE A 143 12.05 -23.37 14.55
N ALA A 144 11.14 -23.65 13.62
CA ALA A 144 9.78 -23.08 13.58
C ALA A 144 8.82 -23.70 14.63
N GLY A 145 9.35 -24.55 15.51
CA GLY A 145 8.62 -25.12 16.63
C GLY A 145 7.52 -26.07 16.20
N ASN A 146 6.66 -26.41 17.17
CA ASN A 146 5.47 -27.23 16.94
C ASN A 146 4.25 -26.34 16.66
N ALA A 147 3.16 -26.95 16.22
CA ALA A 147 1.87 -26.29 16.08
C ALA A 147 1.49 -25.54 17.38
N PRO A 148 0.96 -24.31 17.29
CA PRO A 148 0.61 -23.54 18.47
C PRO A 148 -0.46 -24.25 19.30
N SER A 149 -0.32 -24.16 20.63
CA SER A 149 -1.38 -24.64 21.53
C SER A 149 -2.68 -23.87 21.31
N ARG A 150 -3.84 -24.42 21.65
CA ARG A 150 -5.14 -23.73 21.48
C ARG A 150 -5.19 -22.35 22.16
N VAL A 151 -4.57 -22.24 23.33
CA VAL A 151 -4.49 -20.97 24.09
C VAL A 151 -3.56 -19.99 23.38
N GLU A 152 -2.40 -20.44 22.95
CA GLU A 152 -1.44 -19.62 22.20
C GLU A 152 -2.02 -19.14 20.87
N ALA A 153 -2.70 -20.02 20.14
CA ALA A 153 -3.43 -19.71 18.92
C ALA A 153 -4.51 -18.65 19.16
N ALA A 154 -5.30 -18.76 20.23
CA ALA A 154 -6.32 -17.78 20.58
C ALA A 154 -5.71 -16.41 20.92
N VAL A 155 -4.66 -16.39 21.74
CA VAL A 155 -3.97 -15.15 22.16
C VAL A 155 -3.29 -14.48 20.96
N THR A 156 -2.51 -15.22 20.18
CA THR A 156 -1.81 -14.68 19.00
C THR A 156 -2.78 -14.20 17.94
N THR A 157 -3.84 -14.96 17.66
CA THR A 157 -4.88 -14.55 16.71
C THR A 157 -5.58 -13.27 17.15
N GLY A 158 -5.98 -13.18 18.41
CA GLY A 158 -6.63 -11.99 18.97
C GLY A 158 -5.71 -10.77 18.92
N LEU A 159 -4.46 -10.93 19.39
CA LEU A 159 -3.46 -9.86 19.41
C LEU A 159 -3.14 -9.36 17.99
N LEU A 160 -2.79 -10.27 17.08
CA LEU A 160 -2.32 -9.92 15.74
C LEU A 160 -3.45 -9.36 14.87
N SER A 161 -4.65 -9.93 14.95
CA SER A 161 -5.81 -9.39 14.24
C SER A 161 -6.13 -7.97 14.70
N THR A 162 -6.13 -7.75 16.02
CA THR A 162 -6.40 -6.42 16.61
C THR A 162 -5.34 -5.43 16.17
N LEU A 163 -4.07 -5.78 16.30
CA LEU A 163 -2.95 -4.93 15.90
C LEU A 163 -3.01 -4.62 14.40
N LEU A 164 -3.24 -5.60 13.54
CA LEU A 164 -3.24 -5.43 12.08
C LEU A 164 -4.36 -4.47 11.63
N VAL A 165 -5.57 -4.66 12.16
CA VAL A 165 -6.72 -3.78 11.88
C VAL A 165 -6.46 -2.38 12.44
N LEU A 166 -5.93 -2.27 13.66
CA LEU A 166 -5.62 -0.99 14.28
C LEU A 166 -4.54 -0.23 13.51
N SER A 167 -3.46 -0.91 13.08
CA SER A 167 -2.40 -0.32 12.26
C SER A 167 -2.96 0.22 10.94
N ALA A 168 -3.76 -0.57 10.23
CA ALA A 168 -4.43 -0.12 9.01
C ALA A 168 -5.37 1.07 9.28
N ALA A 169 -6.14 1.04 10.36
CA ALA A 169 -7.04 2.14 10.72
C ALA A 169 -6.29 3.44 11.03
N VAL A 170 -5.21 3.37 11.82
CA VAL A 170 -4.36 4.52 12.19
C VAL A 170 -3.67 5.09 10.96
N VAL A 171 -3.02 4.27 10.14
CA VAL A 171 -2.38 4.72 8.89
C VAL A 171 -3.42 5.33 7.94
N GLY A 172 -4.57 4.69 7.77
CA GLY A 172 -5.66 5.20 6.95
C GLY A 172 -6.19 6.55 7.45
N LEU A 173 -6.29 6.73 8.77
CA LEU A 173 -6.68 8.00 9.38
C LEU A 173 -5.63 9.09 9.15
N LEU A 174 -4.35 8.79 9.40
CA LEU A 174 -3.24 9.73 9.21
C LEU A 174 -3.16 10.20 7.76
N VAL A 175 -3.18 9.27 6.81
CA VAL A 175 -3.16 9.58 5.38
C VAL A 175 -4.39 10.40 4.98
N SER A 176 -5.57 10.07 5.50
CA SER A 176 -6.77 10.86 5.24
C SER A 176 -6.63 12.28 5.77
N ARG A 177 -6.07 12.47 6.97
CA ARG A 177 -5.86 13.78 7.59
C ARG A 177 -4.82 14.62 6.85
N ILE A 178 -3.71 13.99 6.43
CA ILE A 178 -2.67 14.64 5.62
C ILE A 178 -3.29 15.16 4.32
N ARG A 179 -4.04 14.32 3.60
CA ARG A 179 -4.70 14.71 2.35
C ARG A 179 -5.69 15.86 2.53
N THR A 180 -6.46 15.86 3.63
CA THR A 180 -7.38 16.97 3.94
C THR A 180 -6.60 18.27 4.19
N ARG A 181 -5.53 18.22 4.98
CA ARG A 181 -4.68 19.40 5.25
C ARG A 181 -4.00 19.94 3.99
N GLU A 182 -3.50 19.06 3.13
CA GLU A 182 -2.92 19.47 1.84
C GLU A 182 -3.95 20.16 0.94
N ALA A 183 -5.19 19.65 0.90
CA ALA A 183 -6.26 20.28 0.14
C ALA A 183 -6.63 21.66 0.69
N GLU A 184 -6.70 21.81 2.01
CA GLU A 184 -6.92 23.10 2.68
C GLU A 184 -5.78 24.09 2.40
N LEU A 185 -4.52 23.63 2.46
CA LEU A 185 -3.35 24.45 2.16
C LEU A 185 -3.35 24.92 0.71
N LEU A 186 -3.63 24.03 -0.25
CA LEU A 186 -3.73 24.39 -1.66
C LEU A 186 -4.83 25.42 -1.88
N ALA A 187 -6.02 25.21 -1.32
CA ALA A 187 -7.14 26.15 -1.44
C ALA A 187 -6.82 27.52 -0.84
N ALA A 188 -6.17 27.56 0.32
CA ALA A 188 -5.73 28.81 0.95
C ALA A 188 -4.69 29.54 0.10
N ASN A 189 -3.73 28.82 -0.48
CA ASN A 189 -2.70 29.40 -1.34
C ASN A 189 -3.29 29.97 -2.62
N THR A 190 -4.19 29.24 -3.28
CA THR A 190 -4.91 29.74 -4.47
C THR A 190 -5.71 31.01 -4.14
N LYS A 191 -6.37 31.06 -2.99
CA LYS A 191 -7.10 32.24 -2.55
C LYS A 191 -6.19 33.44 -2.27
N LEU A 192 -5.01 33.22 -1.67
CA LEU A 192 -4.01 34.26 -1.46
C LEU A 192 -3.44 34.76 -2.79
N GLU A 193 -3.22 33.88 -3.76
CA GLU A 193 -2.78 34.24 -5.10
C GLU A 193 -3.83 35.13 -5.79
N GLU A 194 -5.11 34.74 -5.76
CA GLU A 194 -6.21 35.55 -6.30
C GLU A 194 -6.29 36.93 -5.63
N LEU A 195 -6.18 37.00 -4.30
CA LEU A 195 -6.20 38.25 -3.53
C LEU A 195 -4.93 39.10 -3.74
N SER A 196 -3.78 38.48 -4.01
CA SER A 196 -2.54 39.21 -4.31
C SER A 196 -2.54 39.79 -5.73
N LEU A 197 -3.27 39.15 -6.65
CA LEU A 197 -3.34 39.57 -8.05
C LEU A 197 -4.36 40.69 -8.27
N ARG A 198 -5.41 40.77 -7.46
CA ARG A 198 -6.48 41.75 -7.59
C ARG A 198 -6.45 42.80 -6.47
N ASP A 199 -6.68 44.04 -6.84
CA ASP A 199 -6.93 45.11 -5.89
C ASP A 199 -8.29 44.88 -5.19
N PRO A 200 -8.34 44.84 -3.85
CA PRO A 200 -9.54 44.45 -3.11
C PRO A 200 -10.70 45.44 -3.25
N LEU A 201 -10.41 46.72 -3.57
CA LEU A 201 -11.42 47.77 -3.68
C LEU A 201 -12.05 47.80 -5.07
N THR A 202 -11.27 47.55 -6.11
CA THR A 202 -11.71 47.68 -7.52
C THR A 202 -11.92 46.33 -8.23
N GLN A 203 -11.47 45.22 -7.64
CA GLN A 203 -11.44 43.88 -8.25
C GLN A 203 -10.65 43.79 -9.57
N LEU A 204 -9.95 44.86 -9.94
CA LEU A 204 -9.06 44.92 -11.09
C LEU A 204 -7.68 44.35 -10.72
N PHE A 205 -6.87 43.98 -11.70
CA PHE A 205 -5.51 43.53 -11.43
C PHE A 205 -4.67 44.62 -10.76
N ASN A 206 -3.94 44.24 -9.71
CA ASN A 206 -3.03 45.14 -9.00
C ASN A 206 -1.95 45.64 -9.97
N ARG A 207 -1.56 46.91 -9.82
CA ARG A 207 -0.45 47.55 -10.53
C ARG A 207 0.79 46.67 -10.67
N ARG A 208 1.18 45.93 -9.61
CA ARG A 208 2.35 45.04 -9.66
C ARG A 208 2.18 43.92 -10.70
N HIS A 209 0.99 43.33 -10.80
CA HIS A 209 0.71 42.29 -11.78
C HIS A 209 0.64 42.87 -13.21
N LEU A 210 0.02 44.03 -13.37
CA LEU A 210 -0.06 44.73 -14.67
C LEU A 210 1.34 45.04 -15.22
N MET A 211 2.24 45.58 -14.38
CA MET A 211 3.61 45.95 -14.77
C MET A 211 4.44 44.73 -15.17
N ALA A 212 4.38 43.65 -14.38
CA ALA A 212 5.06 42.41 -14.71
C ALA A 212 4.57 41.82 -16.05
N ARG A 213 3.26 41.88 -16.30
CA ARG A 213 2.68 41.38 -17.56
C ARG A 213 3.10 42.22 -18.77
N LEU A 214 3.18 43.54 -18.61
CA LEU A 214 3.67 44.45 -19.65
C LEU A 214 5.14 44.19 -19.98
N GLU A 215 5.99 43.96 -18.99
CA GLU A 215 7.40 43.61 -19.21
C GLU A 215 7.56 42.27 -19.95
N ASP A 216 6.78 41.26 -19.60
CA ASP A 216 6.78 39.96 -20.28
C ASP A 216 6.39 40.07 -21.77
N GLU A 217 5.34 40.83 -22.07
CA GLU A 217 4.90 41.03 -23.46
C GLU A 217 5.90 41.88 -24.26
N LEU A 218 6.49 42.93 -23.65
CA LEU A 218 7.57 43.70 -24.27
C LEU A 218 8.79 42.82 -24.58
N ALA A 219 9.17 41.95 -23.65
CA ALA A 219 10.26 41.00 -23.85
C ALA A 219 9.92 39.91 -24.88
N ARG A 220 8.64 39.56 -25.04
CA ARG A 220 8.18 38.62 -26.07
C ARG A 220 8.24 39.26 -27.46
N VAL A 221 7.76 40.49 -27.62
CA VAL A 221 7.85 41.26 -28.87
C VAL A 221 9.31 41.45 -29.27
N ARG A 222 10.18 41.83 -28.33
CA ARG A 222 11.62 42.02 -28.57
C ARG A 222 12.38 40.73 -28.96
N ARG A 223 11.82 39.55 -28.64
CA ARG A 223 12.37 38.24 -29.04
C ARG A 223 11.78 37.71 -30.35
N GLY A 224 10.63 38.25 -30.77
CA GLY A 224 9.94 37.88 -32.01
C GLY A 224 10.15 38.86 -33.17
N ALA A 225 10.88 39.96 -32.93
CA ALA A 225 11.39 40.90 -33.92
C ALA A 225 12.91 40.72 -34.05
#